data_AF-A0A2V2BA04-F1
#
_entry.id   AF-A0A2V2BA04-F1
#
_cell.length_a   1.000
_cell.length_b   1.000
_cell.length_c   1.000
_cell.angle_alpha   90.00
_cell.angle_beta   90.00
_cell.angle_gamma   90.00
#
_symmetry.space_group_name_H-M   'P 1'
#
loop_
_entity.id
_entity.type
_entity.pdbx_description
1 polymer ?
#
loop_
_entity_poly.entity_id
_entity_poly.type
_entity_poly.pdbx_seq_one_letter_code
_entity_poly.pdbx_strand_id
1 'polypeptide(L)'
;MTRTRFGPLPATEAARCAPTEYDETTGTHLKGTAHDFSARLLGGVCGIAGTFSVLDDLALFLRHILTPTQAAFGPTWIKDSLRLQTGALTPARGLFWHPAPDTDPAEDVWVHYGFTGTGMWISPTQGRWAVLLTNKLRFNRDREPLTEIRNVFRSTAIAAPPLDITA
;
A
#
# COMPACT_ATOMS: atom_id res chain seq x y z
N MET A 1 -1.56 -9.77 12.34
CA MET A 1 -1.95 -9.88 10.92
C MET A 1 -2.18 -11.35 10.60
N THR A 2 -3.44 -11.81 10.51
CA THR A 2 -3.79 -13.25 10.37
C THR A 2 -4.52 -13.59 9.07
N ARG A 3 -4.88 -12.56 8.29
CA ARG A 3 -5.60 -12.64 7.03
C ARG A 3 -4.75 -12.19 5.82
N THR A 4 -3.63 -11.48 6.04
CA THR A 4 -2.62 -11.24 5.02
C THR A 4 -1.95 -12.54 4.60
N ARG A 5 -1.95 -12.85 3.30
CA ARG A 5 -1.38 -14.09 2.74
C ARG A 5 -0.83 -13.85 1.34
N PHE A 6 0.04 -14.75 0.92
CA PHE A 6 0.46 -14.82 -0.48
C PHE A 6 -0.53 -15.65 -1.30
N GLY A 7 -0.78 -15.21 -2.54
CA GLY A 7 -1.59 -15.94 -3.50
C GLY A 7 -0.82 -17.04 -4.24
N PRO A 8 -1.51 -17.87 -5.03
CA PRO A 8 -2.95 -17.81 -5.32
C PRO A 8 -3.79 -18.20 -4.10
N LEU A 9 -4.90 -17.49 -3.89
CA LEU A 9 -5.77 -17.72 -2.75
C LEU A 9 -6.74 -18.88 -3.01
N PRO A 10 -7.15 -19.62 -1.97
CA PRO A 10 -8.25 -20.58 -2.09
C PRO A 10 -9.54 -19.89 -2.55
N ALA A 11 -10.44 -20.66 -3.16
CA ALA A 11 -11.65 -20.14 -3.81
C ALA A 11 -12.54 -19.28 -2.89
N THR A 12 -12.65 -19.67 -1.61
CA THR A 12 -13.42 -18.96 -0.58
C THR A 12 -12.90 -17.55 -0.32
N GLU A 13 -11.59 -17.37 -0.27
CA GLU A 13 -10.93 -16.09 -0.08
C GLU A 13 -10.91 -15.29 -1.38
N ALA A 14 -10.64 -15.95 -2.51
CA ALA A 14 -10.69 -15.33 -3.84
C ALA A 14 -12.06 -14.72 -4.14
N ALA A 15 -13.15 -15.35 -3.69
CA ALA A 15 -14.51 -14.82 -3.83
C ALA A 15 -14.69 -13.44 -3.17
N ARG A 16 -13.96 -13.18 -2.08
CA ARG A 16 -13.98 -11.93 -1.32
C ARG A 16 -13.03 -10.86 -1.87
N CYS A 17 -12.11 -11.21 -2.75
CA CYS A 17 -11.20 -10.25 -3.38
C CYS A 17 -11.92 -9.37 -4.39
N ALA A 18 -11.50 -8.11 -4.49
CA ALA A 18 -11.92 -7.26 -5.60
C ALA A 18 -11.33 -7.80 -6.92
N PRO A 19 -12.12 -7.92 -8.01
CA PRO A 19 -11.63 -8.35 -9.32
C PRO A 19 -10.70 -7.32 -9.95
N THR A 20 -9.55 -7.75 -10.48
CA THR A 20 -8.57 -6.87 -11.16
C THR A 20 -8.78 -6.85 -12.68
N GLU A 21 -7.73 -7.05 -13.49
CA GLU A 21 -7.82 -7.00 -14.95
C GLU A 21 -8.73 -8.10 -15.51
N TYR A 22 -9.39 -7.79 -16.63
CA TYR A 22 -10.10 -8.78 -17.44
C TYR A 22 -9.07 -9.60 -18.21
N ASP A 23 -9.17 -10.92 -18.13
CA ASP A 23 -8.38 -11.85 -18.91
C ASP A 23 -9.21 -12.33 -20.11
N GLU A 24 -8.82 -11.89 -21.31
CA GLU A 24 -9.49 -12.24 -22.56
C GLU A 24 -9.41 -13.73 -22.88
N THR A 25 -8.39 -14.45 -22.36
CA THR A 25 -8.22 -15.88 -22.62
C THR A 25 -9.24 -16.71 -21.86
N THR A 26 -9.52 -16.33 -20.61
CA THR A 26 -10.48 -17.04 -19.74
C THR A 26 -11.87 -16.43 -19.77
N GLY A 27 -12.03 -15.23 -20.33
CA GLY A 27 -13.30 -14.49 -20.36
C GLY A 27 -13.75 -14.01 -18.98
N THR A 28 -12.83 -13.88 -18.02
CA THR A 28 -13.15 -13.52 -16.63
C THR A 28 -12.17 -12.52 -16.04
N HIS A 29 -12.57 -11.83 -14.98
CA HIS A 29 -11.62 -11.00 -14.22
C HIS A 29 -10.78 -11.85 -13.28
N LEU A 30 -9.49 -11.51 -13.18
CA LEU A 30 -8.61 -12.12 -12.20
C LEU A 30 -9.08 -11.81 -10.77
N LYS A 31 -9.25 -12.85 -9.96
CA LYS A 31 -9.60 -12.79 -8.53
C LYS A 31 -8.77 -13.79 -7.74
N GLY A 32 -8.24 -13.37 -6.60
CA GLY A 32 -7.41 -14.22 -5.73
C GLY A 32 -6.07 -14.66 -6.32
N THR A 33 -5.70 -14.16 -7.50
CA THR A 33 -4.38 -14.35 -8.12
C THR A 33 -3.78 -12.98 -8.45
N ALA A 34 -2.45 -12.88 -8.41
CA ALA A 34 -1.78 -11.62 -8.70
C ALA A 34 -2.13 -11.15 -10.12
N HIS A 35 -2.42 -9.87 -10.30
CA HIS A 35 -2.57 -9.33 -11.65
C HIS A 35 -1.23 -9.34 -12.40
N ASP A 36 -0.13 -9.12 -11.65
CA ASP A 36 1.22 -9.01 -12.19
C ASP A 36 1.60 -10.28 -12.95
N PHE A 37 2.00 -10.10 -14.21
CA PHE A 37 2.29 -11.22 -15.11
C PHE A 37 3.47 -12.05 -14.60
N SER A 38 4.52 -11.40 -14.10
CA SER A 38 5.72 -12.09 -13.59
C SER A 38 5.39 -12.90 -12.34
N ALA A 39 4.59 -12.36 -11.43
CA ALA A 39 4.11 -13.09 -10.25
C ALA A 39 3.31 -14.34 -10.67
N ARG A 40 2.41 -14.22 -11.66
CA ARG A 40 1.64 -15.37 -12.17
C ARG A 40 2.54 -16.43 -12.80
N LEU A 41 3.54 -16.02 -13.59
CA LEU A 41 4.51 -16.92 -14.20
C LEU A 41 5.33 -17.69 -13.15
N LEU A 42 5.60 -17.06 -12.00
CA LEU A 42 6.35 -17.63 -10.88
C LEU A 42 5.46 -18.35 -9.85
N GLY A 43 4.23 -18.70 -10.20
CA GLY A 43 3.34 -19.46 -9.32
C GLY A 43 2.54 -18.62 -8.31
N GLY A 44 2.44 -17.31 -8.51
CA GLY A 44 1.55 -16.39 -7.79
C GLY A 44 2.24 -15.31 -6.96
N VAL A 45 3.56 -15.44 -6.73
CA VAL A 45 4.33 -14.53 -5.86
C VAL A 45 5.66 -14.19 -6.51
N CYS A 46 6.03 -12.93 -6.45
CA CYS A 46 7.39 -12.47 -6.67
C CYS A 46 7.66 -11.31 -5.71
N GLY A 47 8.91 -10.94 -5.46
CA GLY A 47 9.24 -9.92 -4.44
C GLY A 47 8.51 -8.58 -4.57
N ILE A 48 7.88 -8.29 -5.72
CA ILE A 48 7.12 -7.08 -6.00
C ILE A 48 5.58 -7.26 -5.97
N ALA A 49 5.06 -8.49 -5.92
CA ALA A 49 3.62 -8.77 -6.04
C ALA A 49 3.20 -10.14 -5.47
N GLY A 50 1.89 -10.33 -5.26
CA GLY A 50 1.32 -11.61 -4.80
C GLY A 50 0.80 -11.60 -3.37
N THR A 51 1.01 -10.52 -2.62
CA THR A 51 0.42 -10.35 -1.29
C THR A 51 -1.03 -9.86 -1.39
N PHE A 52 -1.93 -10.55 -0.69
CA PHE A 52 -3.31 -10.16 -0.47
C PHE A 52 -3.51 -9.82 1.00
N SER A 53 -4.30 -8.78 1.27
CA SER A 53 -4.57 -8.33 2.63
C SER A 53 -5.96 -7.73 2.76
N VAL A 54 -6.33 -7.42 3.99
CA VAL A 54 -7.58 -6.73 4.37
C VAL A 54 -7.23 -5.47 5.16
N LEU A 55 -8.17 -4.53 5.22
CA LEU A 55 -7.97 -3.25 5.91
C LEU A 55 -7.46 -3.43 7.34
N ASP A 56 -8.07 -4.32 8.13
CA ASP A 56 -7.70 -4.53 9.54
C ASP A 56 -6.24 -4.95 9.71
N ASP A 57 -5.71 -5.82 8.84
CA ASP A 57 -4.31 -6.24 8.92
C ASP A 57 -3.35 -5.13 8.47
N LEU A 58 -3.73 -4.32 7.48
CA LEU A 58 -2.97 -3.14 7.07
C LEU A 58 -2.95 -2.07 8.17
N ALA A 59 -4.07 -1.89 8.88
CA ALA A 59 -4.15 -0.98 10.03
C ALA A 59 -3.24 -1.45 11.17
N LEU A 60 -3.20 -2.76 11.47
CA LEU A 60 -2.26 -3.31 12.43
C LEU A 60 -0.80 -3.08 12.02
N PHE A 61 -0.48 -3.29 10.74
CA PHE A 61 0.85 -3.01 10.20
C PHE A 61 1.24 -1.53 10.38
N LEU A 62 0.41 -0.60 9.92
CA LEU A 62 0.72 0.83 9.98
C LEU A 62 0.79 1.38 11.41
N ARG A 63 -0.08 0.90 12.30
CA ARG A 63 0.01 1.22 13.73
C ARG A 63 1.31 0.73 14.34
N HIS A 64 1.79 -0.46 13.96
CA HIS A 64 3.09 -0.97 14.41
C HIS A 64 4.26 -0.14 13.87
N ILE A 65 4.18 0.34 12.62
CA ILE A 65 5.23 1.21 12.07
C ILE A 65 5.28 2.57 12.82
N LEU A 66 4.13 3.15 13.19
CA LEU A 66 4.10 4.40 13.98
C LEU A 66 4.50 4.20 15.45
N THR A 67 4.01 3.16 16.08
CA THR A 67 4.20 2.87 17.50
C THR A 67 4.58 1.40 17.64
N PRO A 68 5.88 1.08 17.54
CA PRO A 68 6.35 -0.30 17.55
C PRO A 68 6.02 -0.97 18.89
N THR A 69 5.23 -2.05 18.85
CA THR A 69 4.78 -2.75 20.07
C THR A 69 5.38 -4.15 20.23
N GLN A 70 5.82 -4.83 19.16
CA GLN A 70 6.37 -6.21 19.19
C GLN A 70 7.37 -6.55 18.05
N ALA A 71 7.97 -7.75 18.12
CA ALA A 71 9.20 -8.22 17.47
C ALA A 71 9.27 -8.37 15.92
N ALA A 72 8.25 -7.96 15.14
CA ALA A 72 8.28 -8.15 13.68
C ALA A 72 9.37 -7.29 13.02
N PHE A 73 9.21 -5.97 13.13
CA PHE A 73 10.23 -4.99 12.77
C PHE A 73 10.61 -4.20 14.01
N GLY A 74 11.90 -4.25 14.37
CA GLY A 74 12.43 -3.48 15.49
C GLY A 74 12.46 -1.97 15.18
N PRO A 75 12.52 -1.12 16.22
CA PRO A 75 12.56 0.34 16.07
C PRO A 75 13.68 0.83 15.13
N THR A 76 14.84 0.17 15.15
CA THR A 76 15.97 0.49 14.25
C THR A 76 15.60 0.29 12.79
N TRP A 77 15.03 -0.87 12.43
CA TRP A 77 14.62 -1.14 11.06
C TRP A 77 13.52 -0.17 10.60
N ILE A 78 12.55 0.11 11.47
CA ILE A 78 11.47 1.05 11.16
C ILE A 78 12.03 2.44 10.85
N LYS A 79 12.92 2.94 11.72
CA LYS A 79 13.62 4.21 11.51
C LYS A 79 14.40 4.22 10.20
N ASP A 80 15.11 3.15 9.87
CA ASP A 80 15.87 3.08 8.61
C ASP A 80 15.00 2.89 7.37
N SER A 81 13.81 2.29 7.52
CA SER A 81 12.86 2.13 6.41
C SER A 81 12.26 3.47 5.97
N LEU A 82 12.10 4.40 6.90
CA LEU A 82 11.58 5.76 6.71
C LEU A 82 12.72 6.78 6.60
N ARG A 83 13.78 6.41 5.88
CA ARG A 83 14.90 7.28 5.52
C ARG A 83 15.24 7.10 4.05
N LEU A 84 15.81 8.13 3.43
CA LEU A 84 16.31 8.02 2.07
C LEU A 84 17.52 7.10 2.03
N GLN A 85 17.44 6.06 1.19
CA GLN A 85 18.47 5.04 0.97
C GLN A 85 19.14 5.19 -0.40
N THR A 86 18.67 6.11 -1.23
CA THR A 86 19.16 6.33 -2.60
C THR A 86 20.18 7.45 -2.73
N GLY A 87 20.49 8.17 -1.65
CA GLY A 87 21.38 9.34 -1.68
C GLY A 87 20.88 10.39 -2.68
N ALA A 88 21.74 10.79 -3.61
CA ALA A 88 21.41 11.76 -4.67
C ALA A 88 20.72 11.14 -5.90
N LEU A 89 20.43 9.83 -5.90
CA LEU A 89 19.77 9.17 -7.02
C LEU A 89 18.26 9.46 -7.03
N THR A 90 17.73 9.56 -8.25
CA THR A 90 16.30 9.75 -8.52
C THR A 90 15.72 8.48 -9.16
N PRO A 91 14.53 8.00 -8.72
CA PRO A 91 13.68 8.57 -7.68
C PRO A 91 14.22 8.32 -6.26
N ALA A 92 13.87 9.22 -5.34
CA ALA A 92 14.14 9.06 -3.92
C ALA A 92 13.37 7.87 -3.34
N ARG A 93 14.07 6.97 -2.62
CA ARG A 93 13.47 5.76 -2.03
C ARG A 93 13.98 5.52 -0.62
N GLY A 94 13.10 5.11 0.28
CA GLY A 94 13.45 4.39 1.50
C GLY A 94 13.37 2.87 1.29
N LEU A 95 13.46 2.12 2.38
CA LEU A 95 13.22 0.67 2.33
C LEU A 95 11.71 0.45 2.38
N PHE A 96 11.14 -0.16 1.35
CA PHE A 96 9.69 -0.31 1.15
C PHE A 96 8.92 1.01 0.97
N TRP A 97 9.40 2.15 1.44
CA TRP A 97 8.70 3.43 1.37
C TRP A 97 9.29 4.39 0.35
N HIS A 98 8.49 5.38 -0.05
CA HIS A 98 8.91 6.50 -0.88
C HIS A 98 8.43 7.80 -0.21
N PRO A 99 9.13 8.94 -0.35
CA PRO A 99 8.55 10.22 0.01
C PRO A 99 7.23 10.42 -0.75
N ALA A 100 6.18 10.83 -0.05
CA ALA A 100 4.92 11.13 -0.70
C ALA A 100 5.13 12.33 -1.66
N PRO A 101 4.56 12.29 -2.88
CA PRO A 101 4.61 13.44 -3.76
C PRO A 101 3.76 14.58 -3.17
N ASP A 102 4.08 15.82 -3.53
CA ASP A 102 3.32 17.02 -3.14
C ASP A 102 3.10 17.16 -1.62
N THR A 103 4.12 16.85 -0.82
CA THR A 103 4.17 17.08 0.64
C THR A 103 5.43 17.82 1.03
N ASP A 104 5.39 18.59 2.11
CA ASP A 104 6.59 19.22 2.65
C ASP A 104 7.49 18.14 3.28
N PRO A 105 8.81 18.07 2.97
CA PRO A 105 9.72 17.15 3.64
C PRO A 105 9.68 17.20 5.17
N ALA A 106 9.35 18.34 5.78
CA ALA A 106 9.19 18.48 7.22
C ALA A 106 7.99 17.71 7.80
N GLU A 107 6.99 17.40 6.95
CA GLU A 107 5.83 16.59 7.34
C GLU A 107 6.14 15.09 7.40
N ASP A 108 7.34 14.67 6.97
CA ASP A 108 7.84 13.29 7.03
C ASP A 108 6.82 12.25 6.50
N VAL A 109 6.16 12.58 5.39
CA VAL A 109 5.10 11.74 4.81
C VAL A 109 5.71 10.73 3.84
N TRP A 110 5.53 9.46 4.15
CA TRP A 110 5.97 8.32 3.35
C TRP A 110 4.77 7.61 2.72
N VAL A 111 4.98 7.02 1.55
CA VAL A 111 3.96 6.32 0.77
C VAL A 111 4.47 5.02 0.19
N HIS A 112 3.56 4.06 0.05
CA HIS A 112 3.73 2.89 -0.81
C HIS A 112 2.47 2.68 -1.66
N TYR A 113 2.63 2.69 -2.98
CA TYR A 113 1.52 2.51 -3.93
C TYR A 113 1.45 1.08 -4.45
N GLY A 114 0.24 0.53 -4.51
CA GLY A 114 -0.04 -0.66 -5.29
C GLY A 114 -0.43 -0.30 -6.72
N PHE A 115 0.03 -1.09 -7.69
CA PHE A 115 -0.26 -0.88 -9.10
C PHE A 115 -1.77 -0.89 -9.41
N THR A 116 -2.52 -1.75 -8.72
CA THR A 116 -3.97 -1.93 -8.90
C THR A 116 -4.79 -0.71 -8.51
N GLY A 117 -4.28 0.16 -7.64
CA GLY A 117 -5.06 1.29 -7.10
C GLY A 117 -4.72 1.64 -5.66
N THR A 118 -4.23 0.67 -4.88
CA THR A 118 -4.05 0.84 -3.45
C THR A 118 -2.96 1.84 -3.08
N GLY A 119 -3.05 2.45 -1.90
CA GLY A 119 -2.04 3.33 -1.36
C GLY A 119 -2.03 3.26 0.16
N MET A 120 -0.84 3.32 0.75
CA MET A 120 -0.63 3.45 2.19
C MET A 120 0.26 4.65 2.44
N TRP A 121 -0.10 5.48 3.40
CA TRP A 121 0.68 6.63 3.83
C TRP A 121 0.94 6.56 5.32
N ILE A 122 2.06 7.15 5.73
CA ILE A 122 2.45 7.27 7.14
C ILE A 122 3.26 8.55 7.35
N SER A 123 2.98 9.27 8.43
CA SER A 123 3.75 10.41 8.91
C SER A 123 4.10 10.19 10.38
N PRO A 124 5.34 9.81 10.71
CA PRO A 124 5.80 9.68 12.08
C PRO A 124 5.72 10.99 12.86
N THR A 125 6.08 12.13 12.23
CA THR A 125 6.06 13.45 12.87
C THR A 125 4.66 13.90 13.27
N GLN A 126 3.64 13.52 12.47
CA GLN A 126 2.23 13.82 12.76
C GLN A 126 1.52 12.69 13.54
N GLY A 127 2.17 11.54 13.75
CA GLY A 127 1.57 10.37 14.40
C GLY A 127 0.39 9.79 13.61
N ARG A 128 0.44 9.83 12.26
CA ARG A 128 -0.69 9.52 11.38
C ARG A 128 -0.38 8.46 10.34
N TRP A 129 -1.41 7.73 9.95
CA TRP A 129 -1.37 6.80 8.82
C TRP A 129 -2.70 6.84 8.07
N ALA A 130 -2.66 6.48 6.80
CA ALA A 130 -3.85 6.37 5.96
C ALA A 130 -3.74 5.18 5.00
N VAL A 131 -4.87 4.58 4.65
CA VAL A 131 -4.97 3.49 3.67
C VAL A 131 -6.10 3.79 2.70
N LEU A 132 -5.80 3.70 1.41
CA LEU A 132 -6.78 3.77 0.33
C LEU A 132 -6.77 2.45 -0.43
N LEU A 133 -7.93 1.77 -0.49
CA LEU A 133 -8.11 0.53 -1.24
C LEU A 133 -9.05 0.78 -2.43
N THR A 134 -8.47 1.08 -3.58
CA THR A 134 -9.18 1.20 -4.86
C THR A 134 -8.68 0.15 -5.85
N ASN A 135 -9.38 0.00 -6.97
CA ASN A 135 -9.01 -0.93 -8.02
C ASN A 135 -9.36 -0.38 -9.41
N LYS A 136 -8.39 0.26 -10.06
CA LYS A 136 -8.57 0.84 -11.39
C LYS A 136 -8.62 -0.21 -12.49
N LEU A 137 -7.93 -1.34 -12.30
CA LEU A 137 -7.81 -2.39 -13.31
C LEU A 137 -9.12 -3.10 -13.63
N ARG A 138 -10.15 -2.89 -12.80
CA ARG A 138 -11.50 -3.34 -13.10
C ARG A 138 -12.09 -2.67 -14.35
N PHE A 139 -11.63 -1.45 -14.67
CA PHE A 139 -12.15 -0.62 -15.75
C PHE A 139 -11.14 -0.49 -16.89
N ASN A 140 -9.96 0.09 -16.62
CA ASN A 140 -8.89 0.28 -17.62
C ASN A 140 -7.51 0.43 -16.94
N ARG A 141 -6.47 0.74 -17.73
CA ARG A 141 -5.09 0.91 -17.22
C ARG A 141 -4.69 2.38 -16.99
N ASP A 142 -5.57 3.34 -17.28
CA ASP A 142 -5.26 4.77 -17.24
C ASP A 142 -4.80 5.19 -15.85
N ARG A 143 -3.80 6.08 -15.81
CA ARG A 143 -3.12 6.44 -14.55
C ARG A 143 -3.68 7.72 -13.93
N GLU A 144 -4.06 8.69 -14.76
CA GLU A 144 -4.34 10.06 -14.34
C GLU A 144 -5.48 10.17 -13.30
N PRO A 145 -6.66 9.55 -13.47
CA PRO A 145 -7.75 9.69 -12.48
C PRO A 145 -7.37 9.17 -11.09
N LEU A 146 -6.53 8.14 -11.03
CA LEU A 146 -6.09 7.56 -9.76
C LEU A 146 -5.08 8.44 -9.03
N THR A 147 -4.23 9.16 -9.76
CA THR A 147 -3.27 10.10 -9.16
C THR A 147 -4.01 11.23 -8.44
N GLU A 148 -5.02 11.81 -9.07
CA GLU A 148 -5.84 12.86 -8.46
C GLU A 148 -6.55 12.38 -7.19
N ILE A 149 -7.22 11.22 -7.26
CA ILE A 149 -7.90 10.62 -6.10
C ILE A 149 -6.93 10.38 -4.94
N ARG A 150 -5.72 9.87 -5.22
CA ARG A 150 -4.68 9.63 -4.20
C ARG A 150 -4.19 10.94 -3.58
N ASN A 151 -4.00 11.98 -4.38
CA ASN A 151 -3.56 13.29 -3.89
C ASN A 151 -4.61 13.93 -2.97
N VAL A 152 -5.88 13.94 -3.38
CA VAL A 152 -7.00 14.46 -2.58
C VAL A 152 -7.19 13.64 -1.29
N PHE A 153 -7.12 12.30 -1.38
CA PHE A 153 -7.23 11.45 -0.21
C PHE A 153 -6.08 11.69 0.79
N ARG A 154 -4.83 11.75 0.30
CA ARG A 154 -3.65 12.02 1.14
C ARG A 154 -3.78 13.37 1.84
N SER A 155 -4.07 14.45 1.11
CA SER A 155 -4.17 15.79 1.72
C SER A 155 -5.25 15.83 2.79
N THR A 156 -6.39 15.16 2.56
CA THR A 156 -7.49 15.10 3.54
C THR A 156 -7.12 14.27 4.77
N ALA A 157 -6.49 13.11 4.59
CA ALA A 157 -6.24 12.15 5.67
C ALA A 157 -4.98 12.48 6.49
N ILE A 158 -3.93 12.98 5.86
CA ILE A 158 -2.65 13.29 6.51
C ILE A 158 -2.60 14.75 6.97
N ALA A 159 -2.90 15.72 6.10
CA ALA A 159 -2.69 17.15 6.39
C ALA A 159 -3.78 17.80 7.27
N ALA A 160 -4.82 17.07 7.69
CA ALA A 160 -5.79 17.63 8.64
C ALA A 160 -5.10 18.02 9.97
N PRO A 161 -5.51 19.07 10.68
CA PRO A 161 -5.04 19.30 12.06
C PRO A 161 -5.38 18.09 12.95
N PRO A 162 -4.63 17.82 14.04
CA PRO A 162 -4.95 16.77 15.01
C PRO A 162 -6.44 16.79 15.34
N LEU A 163 -7.13 15.66 15.14
CA LEU A 163 -8.47 15.52 15.70
C LEU A 163 -8.29 15.54 17.21
N ASP A 164 -8.81 16.58 17.85
CA ASP A 164 -8.82 16.69 19.30
C ASP A 164 -9.83 15.66 19.83
N ILE A 165 -9.39 14.42 20.01
CA ILE A 165 -10.19 13.36 20.61
C ILE A 165 -10.00 13.45 22.13
N THR A 166 -10.45 14.58 22.69
CA THR A 166 -10.72 14.74 24.12
C THR A 166 -12.18 15.18 24.28
N ALA A 167 -13.09 14.20 24.20
CA ALA A 167 -14.48 14.33 24.62
C ALA A 167 -14.94 13.03 25.29
#